data_AF-A0A1Z7ZJ13-F1
#
_entry.id   AF-A0A1Z7ZJ13-F1
#
_cell.length_a   1.000
_cell.length_b   1.000
_cell.length_c   1.000
_cell.angle_alpha   90.00
_cell.angle_beta   90.00
_cell.angle_gamma   90.00
#
_symmetry.space_group_name_H-M   'P 1'
#
loop_
_entity.id
_entity.type
_entity.pdbx_description
1 polymer ?
#
loop_
_entity_poly.entity_id
_entity_poly.type
_entity_poly.pdbx_seq_one_letter_code
_entity_poly.pdbx_strand_id
1 'polypeptide(L)'
;MLNQIVELFKERIPPGLEEAGADLKHNLHSLMSESLSNMDLVSREEFDIQRNVLARTRIKLEALEKVVAELEHPQQEGTQAE
;
A
#
# COMPACT_ATOMS: atom_id res chain seq x y z
N MET A 1 -9.27 -11.63 3.57
CA MET A 1 -8.33 -12.09 2.52
C MET A 1 -7.86 -13.52 2.79
N LEU A 2 -7.28 -13.84 3.96
CA LEU A 2 -6.87 -15.23 4.30
C LEU A 2 -8.00 -16.26 4.19
N ASN A 3 -9.19 -15.95 4.70
CA ASN A 3 -10.33 -16.86 4.62
C ASN A 3 -10.75 -17.17 3.16
N GLN A 4 -10.59 -16.23 2.23
CA GLN A 4 -10.94 -16.45 0.82
C GLN A 4 -9.94 -17.38 0.12
N ILE A 5 -8.65 -17.27 0.46
CA ILE A 5 -7.61 -18.15 -0.07
C ILE A 5 -7.84 -19.58 0.41
N VAL A 6 -8.26 -19.75 1.67
CA VAL A 6 -8.57 -21.05 2.25
C VAL A 6 -9.80 -21.69 1.59
N GLU A 7 -10.86 -20.93 1.30
CA GLU A 7 -12.04 -21.47 0.60
C GLU A 7 -11.73 -21.86 -0.86
N LEU A 8 -10.97 -21.04 -1.59
CA LEU A 8 -10.56 -21.35 -2.96
C LEU A 8 -9.69 -22.61 -3.04
N PHE A 9 -8.92 -22.90 -1.99
CA PHE A 9 -8.14 -24.12 -1.91
C PHE A 9 -9.03 -25.34 -1.67
N LYS A 10 -10.01 -25.25 -0.76
CA LYS A 10 -10.95 -26.35 -0.47
C LYS A 10 -11.72 -26.82 -1.70
N GLU A 11 -12.14 -25.89 -2.57
CA GLU A 11 -12.85 -26.20 -3.82
C GLU A 11 -12.01 -27.02 -4.82
N ARG A 12 -10.68 -27.09 -4.63
CA ARG A 12 -9.74 -27.82 -5.50
C ARG A 12 -9.13 -29.07 -4.87
N ILE A 13 -9.49 -29.43 -3.63
CA ILE A 13 -8.98 -30.65 -2.99
C ILE A 13 -9.71 -31.89 -3.55
N PRO A 14 -8.98 -32.96 -3.96
CA PRO A 14 -9.60 -34.19 -4.44
C PRO A 14 -10.44 -34.90 -3.36
N PRO A 15 -11.57 -35.54 -3.72
CA PRO A 15 -12.38 -36.30 -2.77
C PRO A 15 -11.58 -37.50 -2.25
N GLY A 16 -11.38 -37.57 -0.92
CA GLY A 16 -10.52 -38.54 -0.24
C GLY A 16 -9.51 -37.92 0.74
N LEU A 17 -9.33 -36.59 0.66
CA LEU A 17 -8.51 -35.80 1.58
C LEU A 17 -9.33 -35.07 2.66
N GLU A 18 -10.63 -35.35 2.83
CA GLU A 18 -11.48 -34.61 3.79
C GLU A 18 -11.12 -34.91 5.26
N GLU A 19 -10.89 -36.18 5.63
CA GLU A 19 -10.49 -36.55 7.00
C GLU A 19 -9.03 -36.16 7.33
N ALA A 20 -8.10 -36.30 6.37
CA ALA A 20 -6.74 -35.76 6.49
C ALA A 20 -6.68 -34.23 6.28
N GLY A 21 -7.78 -33.64 5.82
CA GLY A 21 -7.89 -32.26 5.38
C GLY A 21 -7.95 -31.27 6.53
N ALA A 22 -8.46 -31.70 7.70
CA ALA A 22 -8.48 -30.86 8.89
C ALA A 22 -7.06 -30.54 9.40
N ASP A 23 -6.22 -31.57 9.53
CA ASP A 23 -4.82 -31.42 9.96
C ASP A 23 -3.98 -30.73 8.89
N LEU A 24 -4.20 -31.08 7.61
CA LEU A 24 -3.55 -30.39 6.49
C LEU A 24 -3.93 -28.91 6.44
N LYS A 25 -5.21 -28.57 6.65
CA LYS A 25 -5.67 -27.18 6.70
C LYS A 25 -5.04 -26.43 7.87
N HIS A 26 -4.93 -27.05 9.04
CA HIS A 26 -4.28 -26.43 10.19
C HIS A 26 -2.80 -26.15 9.89
N ASN A 27 -2.07 -27.12 9.36
CA ASN A 27 -0.66 -26.98 9.01
C ASN A 27 -0.45 -25.93 7.90
N LEU A 28 -1.28 -25.91 6.86
CA LEU A 28 -1.23 -24.91 5.80
C LEU A 28 -1.54 -23.51 6.31
N HIS A 29 -2.55 -23.37 7.19
CA HIS A 29 -2.88 -22.10 7.80
C HIS A 29 -1.70 -21.56 8.62
N SER A 30 -1.07 -22.41 9.43
CA SER A 30 0.10 -22.04 10.23
C SER A 30 1.29 -21.64 9.35
N LEU A 31 1.60 -22.41 8.30
CA LEU A 31 2.67 -22.08 7.35
C LEU A 31 2.40 -20.78 6.58
N MET A 32 1.16 -20.52 6.18
CA MET A 32 0.79 -19.26 5.53
C MET A 32 0.85 -18.09 6.50
N SER A 33 0.35 -18.24 7.73
CA SER A 33 0.45 -17.21 8.76
C SER A 33 1.90 -16.87 9.08
N GLU A 34 2.77 -17.87 9.19
CA GLU A 34 4.21 -17.69 9.38
C GLU A 34 4.86 -17.03 8.15
N SER A 35 4.54 -17.48 6.93
CA SER A 35 5.05 -16.86 5.71
C SER A 35 4.62 -15.41 5.54
N LEU A 36 3.36 -15.06 5.88
CA LEU A 36 2.88 -13.69 5.86
C LEU A 36 3.53 -12.87 6.98
N SER A 37 3.73 -13.44 8.17
CA SER A 37 4.42 -12.77 9.27
C SER A 37 5.90 -12.49 8.97
N ASN A 38 6.52 -13.30 8.11
CA ASN A 38 7.90 -13.12 7.66
C ASN A 38 8.01 -12.14 6.47
N MET A 39 6.89 -11.69 5.88
CA MET A 39 6.89 -10.57 4.94
C MET A 39 6.91 -9.26 5.73
N ASP A 40 7.61 -8.25 5.23
CA ASP A 40 7.62 -6.89 5.78
C ASP A 40 6.26 -6.19 5.54
N LEU A 41 5.22 -6.72 6.18
CA LEU A 41 3.85 -6.27 6.04
C LEU A 41 3.65 -5.03 6.90
N VAL A 42 3.36 -3.91 6.24
CA VAL A 42 2.81 -2.73 6.91
C VAL A 42 1.33 -2.95 7.19
N SER A 43 0.87 -2.53 8.36
CA SER A 43 -0.55 -2.55 8.66
C SER A 43 -1.30 -1.62 7.70
N ARG A 44 -2.59 -1.91 7.47
CA ARG A 44 -3.43 -1.03 6.64
C ARG A 44 -3.49 0.39 7.20
N GLU A 45 -3.49 0.52 8.53
CA GLU A 45 -3.47 1.81 9.21
C GLU A 45 -2.19 2.59 8.92
N GLU A 46 -1.01 1.96 9.04
CA GLU A 46 0.27 2.59 8.71
C GLU A 46 0.36 3.00 7.24
N PHE A 47 -0.14 2.16 6.33
CA PHE A 47 -0.22 2.49 4.91
C PHE A 47 -1.07 3.75 4.67
N ASP A 48 -2.24 3.83 5.29
CA ASP A 48 -3.15 4.97 5.14
C ASP A 48 -2.54 6.24 5.77
N ILE A 49 -1.80 6.12 6.88
CA ILE A 49 -1.03 7.22 7.47
C ILE A 49 0.04 7.72 6.50
N GLN A 50 0.86 6.84 5.94
CA GLN A 50 1.92 7.21 5.00
C GLN A 50 1.36 7.87 3.74
N ARG A 51 0.22 7.36 3.22
CA ARG A 51 -0.49 7.98 2.11
C ARG A 51 -0.93 9.41 2.43
N ASN A 52 -1.45 9.65 3.63
CA ASN A 52 -1.85 10.98 4.07
C ASN A 52 -0.64 11.93 4.23
N VAL A 53 0.48 11.43 4.75
CA VAL A 53 1.73 12.20 4.81
C VAL A 53 2.16 12.59 3.40
N LEU A 54 2.16 11.65 2.45
CA LEU A 54 2.52 11.91 1.05
C LEU A 54 1.58 12.92 0.37
N ALA A 55 0.27 12.85 0.64
CA ALA A 55 -0.67 13.83 0.12
C ALA A 55 -0.36 15.25 0.63
N ARG A 56 -0.04 15.37 1.93
CA ARG A 56 0.33 16.66 2.55
C ARG A 56 1.67 17.18 2.04
N THR A 57 2.65 16.31 1.80
CA THR A 57 3.94 16.75 1.23
C THR A 57 3.77 17.23 -0.20
N ARG A 58 2.91 16.60 -1.00
CA ARG A 58 2.63 17.05 -2.38
C ARG A 58 2.03 18.45 -2.41
N ILE A 59 1.05 18.74 -1.56
CA ILE A 59 0.45 20.08 -1.44
C ILE A 59 1.50 21.12 -1.06
N LYS A 60 2.37 20.80 -0.09
CA LYS A 60 3.44 21.70 0.32
C LYS A 60 4.47 21.92 -0.79
N LEU A 61 4.80 20.86 -1.54
CA LEU A 61 5.73 20.92 -2.65
C LEU A 61 5.19 21.84 -3.76
N GLU A 62 3.94 21.64 -4.18
CA GLU A 62 3.28 22.48 -5.19
C GLU A 62 3.24 23.97 -4.77
N ALA A 63 2.98 24.24 -3.49
CA ALA A 63 3.01 25.61 -2.96
C ALA A 63 4.43 26.21 -3.02
N LEU A 64 5.46 25.44 -2.68
CA LEU A 64 6.85 25.89 -2.76
C LEU A 64 7.30 26.08 -4.21
N GLU A 65 6.92 25.19 -5.12
CA GLU A 65 7.18 25.32 -6.56
C GLU A 65 6.58 26.62 -7.11
N LYS A 66 5.38 26.99 -6.68
CA LYS A 66 4.77 28.27 -7.05
C LYS A 66 5.56 29.47 -6.53
N VAL A 67 5.98 29.44 -5.27
CA VAL A 67 6.80 30.53 -4.69
C VAL A 67 8.14 30.64 -5.42
N VAL A 68 8.77 29.52 -5.75
CA VAL A 68 10.01 29.53 -6.53
C VAL A 68 9.77 30.12 -7.92
N ALA A 69 8.71 29.73 -8.62
CA ALA A 69 8.38 30.30 -9.93
C ALA A 69 8.14 31.83 -9.87
N GLU A 70 7.45 32.32 -8.84
CA GLU A 70 7.26 33.75 -8.61
C GLU A 70 8.60 34.48 -8.37
N LEU A 71 9.54 33.85 -7.66
CA LEU A 71 10.86 34.40 -7.35
C LEU A 71 11.89 34.24 -8.48
N GLU A 72 11.72 33.27 -9.36
CA GLU A 72 12.54 33.05 -10.56
C GLU A 72 12.10 33.92 -11.74
N HIS A 73 10.91 34.52 -11.69
CA HIS A 73 10.42 35.53 -12.63
C HIS A 73 10.35 36.99 -12.10
N PRO A 74 11.38 37.55 -11.44
CA PRO A 74 11.32 38.90 -10.88
C PRO A 74 11.54 40.02 -11.93
N GLN A 75 11.30 39.79 -13.23
CA GLN A 75 11.84 40.66 -14.30
C GLN A 75 10.95 40.86 -15.55
N GLN A 76 9.64 41.03 -15.39
CA GLN A 76 8.80 41.54 -16.50
C GLN A 76 7.99 42.81 -16.20
N GLU A 77 8.08 43.40 -15.01
CA GLU A 77 7.36 44.65 -14.68
C GLU A 77 8.21 45.93 -14.80
N GLY A 78 9.48 45.85 -15.23
CA GLY A 78 10.40 47.01 -15.28
C GLY A 78 10.78 47.56 -16.66
N THR A 79 10.28 47.01 -17.78
CA THR A 79 10.78 47.35 -19.14
C THR A 79 9.68 47.89 -20.08
N GLN A 80 8.55 48.37 -19.56
CA GLN A 80 7.50 49.01 -20.38
C GLN A 80 7.20 50.46 -20.00
N ALA A 81 8.21 51.20 -19.55
CA ALA A 81 8.15 52.66 -19.45
C ALA A 81 9.32 53.28 -20.24
N GLU A 82 9.25 53.13 -21.57
CA GLU A 82 9.81 54.10 -22.52
C GLU A 82 8.69 55.00 -23.03
#